data_AF-A0A5C5XBX7-F1
#
_entry.id   AF-A0A5C5XBX7-F1
#
_cell.length_a   1.000
_cell.length_b   1.000
_cell.length_c   1.000
_cell.angle_alpha   90.00
_cell.angle_beta   90.00
_cell.angle_gamma   90.00
#
_symmetry.space_group_name_H-M   'P 1'
#
loop_
_entity.id
_entity.type
_entity.pdbx_description
1 polymer ?
#
loop_
_entity_poly.entity_id
_entity_poly.type
_entity_poly.pdbx_seq_one_letter_code
_entity_poly.pdbx_strand_id
1 'polypeptide(L)'
;MLLPDGIPSHDTFSRVFSRLDPVAFSECLIKWVDSLQGDLHLYLGQLLVEEGTNEKTVMPKLIELLELSGAVVTVDAAHTNKSIARQLRGKNTDYVMTVRFSLHT
;
A
#
# COMPACT_ATOMS: atom_id res chain seq x y z
N MET A 1 14.40 18.30 -6.32
CA MET A 1 13.45 19.11 -7.12
C MET A 1 12.45 19.69 -6.13
N LEU A 2 12.41 21.02 -5.96
CA LEU A 2 11.47 21.71 -5.06
C LEU A 2 10.45 22.46 -5.92
N LEU A 3 9.17 22.36 -5.59
CA LEU A 3 8.11 23.13 -6.24
C LEU A 3 8.27 24.63 -5.88
N PRO A 4 7.88 25.57 -6.77
CA PRO A 4 8.05 27.01 -6.56
C PRO A 4 7.48 27.52 -5.22
N ASP A 5 6.36 26.94 -4.76
CA ASP A 5 5.67 27.30 -3.51
C ASP A 5 5.77 26.20 -2.43
N GLY A 6 6.67 25.24 -2.60
CA GLY A 6 6.83 24.10 -1.70
C GLY A 6 5.74 23.03 -1.82
N ILE A 7 5.76 22.08 -0.89
CA ILE A 7 4.78 21.00 -0.81
C ILE A 7 3.55 21.53 -0.06
N PRO A 8 2.33 21.44 -0.63
CA PRO A 8 1.11 21.86 0.05
C PRO A 8 0.92 21.19 1.42
N SER A 9 0.27 21.88 2.35
CA SER A 9 -0.04 21.31 3.67
C SER A 9 -1.06 20.17 3.57
N HIS A 10 -1.11 19.33 4.60
CA HIS A 10 -2.15 18.29 4.76
C HIS A 10 -3.58 18.86 4.62
N ASP A 11 -3.83 20.06 5.12
CA ASP A 11 -5.14 20.72 5.03
C ASP A 11 -5.49 21.10 3.58
N THR A 12 -4.50 21.49 2.79
CA THR A 12 -4.70 21.80 1.37
C THR A 12 -5.11 20.56 0.59
N PHE A 13 -4.43 19.43 0.85
CA PHE A 13 -4.81 18.14 0.29
C PHE A 13 -6.20 17.72 0.75
N SER A 14 -6.49 17.80 2.04
CA SER A 14 -7.78 17.42 2.62
C SER A 14 -8.94 18.17 1.96
N ARG A 15 -8.77 19.47 1.73
CA ARG A 15 -9.77 20.32 1.07
C ARG A 15 -9.98 19.99 -0.41
N VAL A 16 -8.98 19.44 -1.09
CA VAL A 16 -9.12 18.96 -2.48
C VAL A 16 -9.84 17.61 -2.46
N PHE A 17 -9.36 16.66 -1.66
CA PHE A 17 -9.95 15.33 -1.55
C PHE A 17 -11.39 15.35 -1.06
N SER A 18 -11.76 16.28 -0.16
CA SER A 18 -13.14 16.42 0.32
C SER A 18 -14.13 16.86 -0.76
N ARG A 19 -13.65 17.34 -1.92
CA ARG A 19 -14.49 17.73 -3.06
C ARG A 19 -14.57 16.63 -4.13
N LEU A 20 -13.78 15.58 -4.01
CA LEU A 20 -13.80 14.45 -4.94
C LEU A 20 -14.86 13.44 -4.49
N ASP A 21 -15.58 12.88 -5.46
CA ASP A 21 -16.40 11.70 -5.18
C ASP A 21 -15.46 10.53 -4.86
N PRO A 22 -15.58 9.91 -3.67
CA PRO A 22 -14.61 8.91 -3.23
C PRO A 22 -14.66 7.63 -4.06
N VAL A 23 -15.84 7.27 -4.58
CA VAL A 23 -16.03 6.05 -5.37
C VAL A 23 -15.43 6.24 -6.76
N ALA A 24 -15.82 7.32 -7.45
CA ALA A 24 -15.30 7.64 -8.78
C ALA A 24 -13.79 7.90 -8.77
N PHE A 25 -13.26 8.56 -7.73
CA PHE A 25 -11.82 8.74 -7.57
C PHE A 25 -11.08 7.41 -7.44
N SER A 26 -11.57 6.50 -6.57
CA SER A 26 -11.00 5.16 -6.41
C SER A 26 -11.01 4.37 -7.72
N GLU A 27 -12.13 4.37 -8.45
CA GLU A 27 -12.24 3.69 -9.75
C GLU A 27 -11.25 4.24 -10.79
N CYS A 28 -11.11 5.57 -10.89
CA CYS A 28 -10.18 6.19 -11.83
C CYS A 28 -8.73 5.92 -11.43
N LEU A 29 -8.42 5.92 -10.13
CA LEU A 29 -7.09 5.62 -9.61
C LEU A 29 -6.67 4.19 -9.94
N ILE A 30 -7.56 3.21 -9.73
CA ILE A 30 -7.33 1.80 -10.08
C ILE A 30 -7.06 1.67 -11.58
N LYS A 31 -7.90 2.27 -12.43
CA LYS A 31 -7.71 2.24 -13.89
C LYS A 31 -6.38 2.84 -14.34
N TRP A 32 -5.98 3.97 -13.74
CA TRP A 32 -4.70 4.58 -14.04
C TRP A 32 -3.54 3.67 -13.64
N VAL A 33 -3.61 3.07 -12.44
CA VAL A 33 -2.62 2.11 -11.96
C VAL A 33 -2.50 0.89 -12.87
N ASP A 34 -3.63 0.32 -13.31
CA ASP A 34 -3.64 -0.82 -14.23
C ASP A 34 -2.97 -0.48 -15.56
N SER A 35 -3.13 0.76 -16.04
CA SER A 35 -2.49 1.21 -17.28
C SER A 35 -0.96 1.26 -17.21
N LEU A 36 -0.37 1.32 -16.00
CA LEU A 36 1.09 1.40 -15.82
C LEU A 36 1.78 0.03 -15.79
N GLN A 37 1.02 -1.07 -15.70
CA GLN A 37 1.59 -2.40 -15.45
C GLN A 37 2.46 -2.91 -16.61
N GLY A 38 2.06 -2.62 -17.85
CA GLY A 38 2.76 -3.10 -19.06
C GLY A 38 4.12 -2.45 -19.29
N ASP A 39 4.25 -1.15 -18.98
CA ASP A 39 5.46 -0.39 -19.29
C ASP A 39 6.53 -0.49 -18.18
N LEU A 40 6.10 -0.72 -16.93
CA LEU A 40 6.99 -0.68 -15.77
C LEU A 40 7.32 -2.06 -15.18
N HIS A 41 6.80 -3.15 -15.76
CA HIS A 41 6.82 -4.49 -15.14
C HIS A 41 6.37 -4.43 -13.67
N LEU A 42 5.33 -3.64 -13.42
CA LEU A 42 4.84 -3.29 -12.11
C LEU A 42 3.51 -4.01 -11.88
N TYR A 43 3.41 -4.77 -10.78
CA TYR A 43 2.15 -5.37 -10.36
C TYR A 43 1.64 -4.61 -9.14
N LEU A 44 0.43 -4.06 -9.25
CA LEU A 44 -0.22 -3.32 -8.18
C LEU A 44 -1.50 -4.04 -7.77
N GLY A 45 -1.67 -4.25 -6.47
CA GLY A 45 -2.87 -4.84 -5.89
C GLY A 45 -3.43 -3.90 -4.83
N GLN A 46 -4.75 -3.71 -4.85
CA GLN A 46 -5.47 -2.93 -3.85
C GLN A 46 -6.70 -3.71 -3.38
N LEU A 47 -6.98 -3.62 -2.09
CA LEU A 47 -8.20 -4.17 -1.48
C LEU A 47 -8.87 -3.09 -0.64
N LEU A 48 -10.20 -3.01 -0.74
CA LEU A 48 -11.01 -2.12 0.07
C LEU A 48 -10.93 -2.53 1.55
N VAL A 49 -10.75 -1.57 2.44
CA VAL A 49 -10.87 -1.75 3.89
C VAL A 49 -12.29 -1.35 4.28
N GLU A 50 -13.06 -2.30 4.81
CA GLU A 50 -14.43 -2.05 5.28
C GLU A 50 -14.43 -1.07 6.46
N GLU A 51 -15.50 -0.28 6.59
CA GLU A 51 -15.66 0.67 7.70
C GLU A 51 -15.53 -0.03 9.07
N GLY A 52 -14.74 0.55 9.97
CA GLY A 52 -14.47 0.00 11.29
C GLY A 52 -13.37 -1.06 11.34
N THR A 53 -12.77 -1.41 10.19
CA THR A 53 -11.60 -2.30 10.11
C THR A 53 -10.31 -1.52 9.79
N ASN A 54 -9.17 -2.21 9.69
CA ASN A 54 -7.88 -1.58 9.44
C ASN A 54 -7.08 -2.36 8.39
N GLU A 55 -5.99 -1.75 7.92
CA GLU A 55 -5.07 -2.37 6.96
C GLU A 55 -4.53 -3.74 7.41
N LYS A 56 -4.39 -3.98 8.72
CA LYS A 56 -3.84 -5.23 9.26
C LYS A 56 -4.74 -6.43 9.01
N THR A 57 -6.06 -6.23 8.87
CA THR A 57 -7.00 -7.32 8.56
C THR A 57 -7.03 -7.64 7.07
N VAL A 58 -6.69 -6.68 6.21
CA VAL A 58 -6.77 -6.80 4.74
C VAL A 58 -5.45 -7.23 4.12
N MET A 59 -4.32 -6.86 4.71
CA MET A 59 -2.98 -7.22 4.22
C MET A 59 -2.79 -8.73 3.95
N PRO A 60 -3.26 -9.66 4.81
CA PRO A 60 -3.13 -11.08 4.51
C PRO A 60 -3.89 -11.50 3.26
N LYS A 61 -5.09 -10.94 3.03
CA LYS A 61 -5.87 -11.20 1.82
C LYS A 61 -5.16 -10.64 0.58
N LEU A 62 -4.52 -9.48 0.71
CA LEU A 62 -3.77 -8.86 -0.39
C LEU A 62 -2.59 -9.74 -0.83
N ILE A 63 -1.82 -10.27 0.12
CA ILE A 63 -0.70 -11.18 -0.16
C ILE A 63 -1.18 -12.46 -0.85
N GLU A 64 -2.37 -12.94 -0.52
CA GLU A 64 -2.95 -14.12 -1.15
C GLU A 64 -3.27 -13.88 -2.63
N LEU A 65 -3.78 -12.71 -2.98
CA LEU A 65 -4.18 -12.37 -4.35
C LEU A 65 -3.00 -12.10 -5.29
N LEU A 66 -1.87 -11.62 -4.76
CA LEU A 66 -0.69 -11.30 -5.57
C LEU A 66 0.13 -12.55 -5.90
N GLU A 67 0.61 -12.68 -7.13
CA GLU A 67 1.65 -13.67 -7.47
C GLU A 67 3.01 -13.11 -7.03
N LEU A 68 3.63 -13.76 -6.05
CA LEU A 68 4.82 -13.26 -5.37
C LEU A 68 5.98 -14.28 -5.41
N SER A 69 5.81 -15.44 -6.04
CA SER A 69 6.85 -16.46 -6.09
C SER A 69 8.12 -15.92 -6.73
N GLY A 70 9.26 -16.08 -6.05
CA GLY A 70 10.56 -15.59 -6.50
C GLY A 70 10.77 -14.07 -6.38
N ALA A 71 9.78 -13.33 -5.85
CA ALA A 71 9.93 -11.90 -5.59
C ALA A 71 10.59 -11.64 -4.22
N VAL A 72 11.19 -10.46 -4.07
CA VAL A 72 11.59 -9.91 -2.76
C VAL A 72 10.54 -8.88 -2.35
N VAL A 73 9.84 -9.13 -1.25
CA VAL A 73 8.79 -8.23 -0.74
C VAL A 73 9.36 -7.34 0.37
N THR A 74 9.30 -6.03 0.14
CA THR A 74 9.58 -5.03 1.17
C THR A 74 8.29 -4.58 1.83
N VAL A 75 8.26 -4.47 3.16
CA VAL A 75 7.05 -4.08 3.89
C VAL A 75 7.35 -2.93 4.86
N ASP A 76 6.43 -1.97 4.96
CA ASP A 76 6.49 -0.92 5.98
C ASP A 76 6.47 -1.51 7.40
N ALA A 77 7.08 -0.78 8.33
CA ALA A 77 7.22 -1.20 9.72
C ALA A 77 5.89 -1.47 10.43
N ALA A 78 4.78 -0.83 10.02
CA ALA A 78 3.45 -1.06 10.61
C ALA A 78 2.94 -2.51 10.41
N HIS A 79 3.41 -3.20 9.37
CA HIS A 79 3.00 -4.55 9.01
C HIS A 79 4.05 -5.62 9.34
N THR A 80 5.16 -5.23 9.98
CA THR A 80 6.23 -6.14 10.42
C THR A 80 5.74 -7.04 11.56
N ASN A 81 5.08 -8.14 11.21
CA ASN A 81 4.61 -9.16 12.14
C ASN A 81 4.92 -10.58 11.65
N LYS A 82 5.00 -11.53 12.59
CA LYS A 82 5.36 -12.93 12.29
C LYS A 82 4.33 -13.65 11.41
N SER A 83 3.08 -13.20 11.37
CA SER A 83 2.05 -13.81 10.52
C SER A 83 2.33 -13.51 9.04
N ILE A 84 2.56 -12.23 8.72
CA ILE A 84 2.90 -11.76 7.37
C ILE A 84 4.19 -12.42 6.88
N ALA A 85 5.24 -12.47 7.72
CA ALA A 85 6.49 -13.13 7.35
C ALA A 85 6.31 -14.63 7.03
N ARG A 86 5.44 -15.33 7.78
CA ARG A 86 5.13 -16.74 7.48
C ARG A 86 4.36 -16.89 6.18
N GLN A 87 3.40 -16.00 5.93
CA GLN A 87 2.60 -16.02 4.72
C GLN A 87 3.45 -15.80 3.47
N LEU A 88 4.37 -14.82 3.49
CA LEU A 88 5.29 -14.56 2.38
C LEU A 88 6.19 -15.77 2.08
N ARG A 89 6.79 -16.38 3.11
CA ARG A 89 7.58 -17.61 2.90
C ARG A 89 6.73 -18.75 2.34
N GLY A 90 5.47 -18.85 2.75
CA GLY A 90 4.53 -19.85 2.22
C GLY A 90 4.26 -19.71 0.72
N LYS A 91 4.48 -18.52 0.15
CA LYS A 91 4.34 -18.24 -1.29
C LYS A 91 5.65 -18.35 -2.07
N ASN A 92 6.69 -18.96 -1.48
CA ASN A 92 8.02 -19.08 -2.10
C ASN A 92 8.63 -17.70 -2.44
N THR A 93 8.46 -16.75 -1.52
CA THR A 93 8.85 -15.34 -1.65
C THR A 93 9.89 -15.00 -0.58
N ASP A 94 10.88 -14.18 -0.94
CA ASP A 94 11.83 -13.59 0.01
C ASP A 94 11.30 -12.26 0.56
N TYR A 95 11.79 -11.80 1.71
CA TYR A 95 11.30 -10.54 2.28
C TYR A 95 12.36 -9.74 3.02
N VAL A 96 12.19 -8.42 3.02
CA VAL A 96 12.95 -7.46 3.83
C VAL A 96 11.96 -6.59 4.59
N MET A 97 11.97 -6.69 5.92
CA MET A 97 11.05 -5.94 6.77
C MET A 97 11.80 -4.95 7.65
N THR A 98 11.31 -3.72 7.71
CA THR A 98 11.87 -2.69 8.59
C THR A 98 11.24 -2.82 9.98
N VAL A 99 12.06 -2.84 11.03
CA VAL A 99 11.56 -2.77 12.41
C VAL A 99 11.64 -1.31 12.86
N ARG A 100 10.49 -0.72 13.19
CA ARG A 100 10.47 0.62 13.80
C ARG A 100 10.70 0.50 15.30
N PHE A 101 11.76 1.12 15.78
CA PHE A 101 12.00 1.28 17.21
C PHE A 101 11.16 2.45 17.73
N SER A 102 10.35 2.23 18.77
CA SER A 102 9.55 3.28 19.42
C SER A 102 10.07 3.49 20.84
N LEU A 103 10.78 4.59 21.06
CA LEU A 103 11.09 5.09 22.40
C LEU A 103 9.77 5.53 23.05
N HIS A 104 9.32 4.81 24.08
CA HIS A 104 8.32 5.33 25.00
C HIS A 104 9.09 6.15 26.04
N THR A 105 9.18 7.46 25.83
CA THR A 105 9.54 8.45 26.85
C THR A 105 8.29 9.22 27.24
#